data_AF-A0A2E9P636-F1
#
_entry.id   AF-A0A2E9P636-F1
#
_cell.length_a   1.000
_cell.length_b   1.000
_cell.length_c   1.000
_cell.angle_alpha   90.00
_cell.angle_beta   90.00
_cell.angle_gamma   90.00
#
_symmetry.space_group_name_H-M   'P 1'
#
loop_
_entity.id
_entity.type
_entity.pdbx_description
1 polymer ?
#
loop_
_entity_poly.entity_id
_entity_poly.type
_entity_poly.pdbx_seq_one_letter_code
_entity_poly.pdbx_strand_id
1 'polypeptide(L)'
;MAWFWIVLGVLAVIGSTTWILPSSFERRQGERRMEALKLGMKVKILIVDDWVKERLNIDRLSQYLIWTDQKPRSASLWRVPGPGEPWASPPDSKSWDLLSGDFLVILDNLPSDIIGIGSENGYVWVALNDARSNIEPRAIKRFLDEIMVFLTQR
;
A
#
# COMPACT_ATOMS: atom_id res chain seq x y z
N MET A 1 19.06 -48.64 17.25
CA MET A 1 19.15 -47.48 18.15
C MET A 1 19.88 -46.28 17.53
N ALA A 2 21.09 -46.43 16.97
CA ALA A 2 21.84 -45.32 16.34
C ALA A 2 21.09 -44.63 15.16
N TRP A 3 20.34 -45.41 14.37
CA TRP A 3 19.55 -44.91 13.25
C TRP A 3 18.52 -43.83 13.64
N PHE A 4 17.89 -43.95 14.81
CA PHE A 4 16.90 -42.98 15.29
C PHE A 4 17.52 -41.59 15.50
N TRP A 5 18.72 -41.55 16.06
CA TRP A 5 19.45 -40.31 16.31
C TRP A 5 19.92 -39.61 15.03
N ILE A 6 20.25 -40.39 14.00
CA ILE A 6 20.59 -39.87 12.68
C ILE A 6 19.36 -39.20 12.06
N VAL A 7 18.21 -39.87 12.08
CA VAL A 7 16.95 -39.32 11.55
C VAL A 7 16.52 -38.07 12.31
N LEU A 8 16.64 -38.07 13.65
CA LEU A 8 16.34 -36.91 14.49
C LEU A 8 17.27 -35.73 14.20
N GLY A 9 18.57 -35.98 14.02
CA GLY A 9 19.54 -34.94 13.66
C GLY A 9 19.26 -34.32 12.30
N VAL A 10 18.91 -35.14 11.30
CA VAL A 10 18.53 -34.66 9.96
C VAL A 10 17.25 -33.83 10.02
N LEU A 11 16.22 -34.26 10.76
CA LEU A 11 14.99 -33.50 10.96
C LEU A 11 15.23 -32.16 11.68
N ALA A 12 16.13 -32.13 12.67
CA ALA A 12 16.49 -30.90 13.37
C ALA A 12 17.21 -29.90 12.44
N VAL A 13 18.11 -30.37 11.59
CA VAL A 13 18.82 -29.52 10.62
C VAL A 13 17.85 -29.01 9.54
N ILE A 14 17.05 -29.89 8.94
CA ILE A 14 16.08 -29.49 7.91
C ILE A 14 15.04 -28.52 8.49
N GLY A 15 14.49 -28.82 9.66
CA GLY A 15 13.54 -27.95 10.36
C GLY A 15 14.14 -26.60 10.74
N SER A 16 15.43 -26.54 11.08
CA SER A 16 16.12 -25.28 11.34
C SER A 16 16.31 -24.45 10.06
N THR A 17 16.69 -25.08 8.95
CA THR A 17 16.92 -24.36 7.68
C THR A 17 15.64 -23.82 7.05
N THR A 18 14.51 -24.51 7.20
CA THR A 18 13.22 -24.04 6.65
C THR A 18 12.63 -22.84 7.40
N TRP A 19 13.06 -22.59 8.64
CA TRP A 19 12.63 -21.43 9.42
C TRP A 19 13.39 -20.14 9.09
N ILE A 20 14.60 -20.24 8.54
CA ILE A 20 15.51 -19.09 8.36
C ILE A 20 15.36 -18.47 6.96
N LEU A 21 14.95 -19.26 5.96
CA LEU A 21 14.85 -18.80 4.59
C LEU A 21 13.49 -18.11 4.38
N PRO A 22 13.47 -16.80 4.04
CA PRO A 22 12.23 -16.14 3.68
C PRO A 22 11.67 -16.82 2.42
N SER A 23 10.35 -16.99 2.41
CA SER A 23 9.64 -17.53 1.27
C SER A 23 9.93 -16.69 0.02
N SER A 24 9.78 -17.29 -1.17
CA SER A 24 9.94 -16.57 -2.44
C SER A 24 9.05 -15.33 -2.54
N PHE A 25 7.90 -15.38 -1.87
CA PHE A 25 6.95 -14.30 -1.77
C PHE A 25 7.45 -13.14 -0.88
N GLU A 26 7.97 -13.43 0.31
CA GLU A 26 8.56 -12.41 1.19
C GLU A 26 9.79 -11.74 0.58
N ARG A 27 10.60 -12.51 -0.17
CA ARG A 27 11.74 -11.95 -0.91
C ARG A 27 11.31 -10.90 -1.92
N ARG A 28 10.29 -11.20 -2.74
CA ARG A 28 9.73 -10.25 -3.72
C ARG A 28 9.18 -8.99 -3.06
N GLN A 29 8.47 -9.14 -1.94
CA GLN A 29 7.98 -7.99 -1.18
C GLN A 29 9.14 -7.16 -0.59
N GLY A 30 10.17 -7.82 -0.08
CA GLY A 30 11.39 -7.16 0.41
C GLY A 30 12.11 -6.38 -0.67
N GLU A 31 12.30 -6.97 -1.85
CA GLU A 31 12.93 -6.33 -3.02
C GLU A 31 12.14 -5.09 -3.47
N ARG A 32 10.82 -5.19 -3.59
CA ARG A 32 9.95 -4.06 -3.96
C ARG A 32 10.03 -2.92 -2.95
N ARG A 33 10.00 -3.23 -1.65
CA ARG A 33 10.11 -2.23 -0.58
C ARG A 33 11.49 -1.58 -0.56
N MET A 34 12.54 -2.35 -0.84
CA MET A 34 13.90 -1.82 -0.95
C MET A 34 14.04 -0.89 -2.15
N GLU A 35 13.47 -1.25 -3.30
CA GLU A 35 13.44 -0.38 -4.48
C GLU A 35 12.64 0.89 -4.19
N ALA A 36 11.51 0.77 -3.49
CA ALA A 36 10.72 1.93 -3.10
C ALA A 36 11.50 2.90 -2.19
N LEU A 37 12.26 2.36 -1.23
CA LEU A 37 13.15 3.15 -0.37
C LEU A 37 14.25 3.86 -1.17
N LYS A 38 14.86 3.19 -2.16
CA LYS A 38 15.85 3.82 -3.06
C LYS A 38 15.25 4.98 -3.86
N LEU A 39 13.96 4.93 -4.14
CA LEU A 39 13.20 5.96 -4.83
C LEU A 39 12.72 7.10 -3.90
N GLY A 40 13.09 7.07 -2.62
CA GLY A 40 12.70 8.08 -1.62
C GLY A 40 11.32 7.87 -1.02
N MET A 41 10.66 6.76 -1.30
CA MET A 41 9.37 6.40 -0.72
C MET A 41 9.59 5.58 0.54
N LYS A 42 8.80 5.84 1.59
CA LYS A 42 8.75 4.96 2.76
C LYS A 42 7.54 4.03 2.61
N VAL A 43 7.70 2.77 3.02
CA VAL A 43 6.63 1.77 2.99
C VAL A 43 6.26 1.40 4.42
N LYS A 44 4.97 1.39 4.73
CA LYS A 44 4.43 0.98 6.03
C LYS A 44 3.25 0.04 5.84
N ILE A 45 2.98 -0.76 6.86
CA ILE A 45 1.72 -1.50 6.93
C ILE A 45 0.70 -0.59 7.61
N LEU A 46 -0.37 -0.26 6.88
CA LEU A 46 -1.49 0.50 7.39
C LEU A 46 -2.53 -0.46 7.95
N ILE A 47 -2.95 -0.20 9.19
CA ILE A 47 -4.15 -0.77 9.77
C ILE A 47 -5.29 0.16 9.34
N VAL A 48 -6.28 -0.40 8.62
CA VAL A 48 -7.37 0.40 8.04
C VAL A 48 -8.45 0.66 9.09
N ASP A 49 -9.07 1.83 9.00
CA ASP A 49 -10.17 2.22 9.89
C ASP A 49 -11.40 1.33 9.69
N ASP A 50 -12.26 1.26 10.70
CA ASP A 50 -13.46 0.40 10.71
C ASP A 50 -14.36 0.64 9.48
N TRP A 51 -14.53 1.90 9.06
CA TRP A 51 -15.34 2.25 7.88
C TRP A 51 -14.81 1.60 6.59
N VAL A 52 -13.48 1.56 6.42
CA VAL A 52 -12.81 0.97 5.26
C VAL A 52 -12.83 -0.55 5.36
N LYS A 53 -12.58 -1.06 6.57
CA LYS A 53 -12.60 -2.50 6.87
C LYS A 53 -13.95 -3.13 6.58
N GLU A 54 -15.05 -2.50 6.99
CA GLU A 54 -16.42 -2.96 6.72
C GLU A 54 -16.72 -3.06 5.22
N ARG A 55 -16.19 -2.12 4.42
CA ARG A 55 -16.48 -2.02 2.98
C ARG A 55 -15.59 -2.88 2.10
N LEU A 56 -14.33 -3.03 2.48
CA LEU A 56 -13.33 -3.73 1.67
C LEU A 56 -13.01 -5.13 2.20
N ASN A 57 -13.43 -5.46 3.42
CA ASN A 57 -13.08 -6.70 4.12
C ASN A 57 -11.56 -6.93 4.15
N ILE A 58 -10.80 -5.85 4.39
CA ILE A 58 -9.34 -5.85 4.46
C ILE A 58 -8.93 -5.20 5.78
N ASP A 59 -8.10 -5.89 6.56
CA ASP A 59 -7.58 -5.39 7.83
C ASP A 59 -6.27 -4.60 7.69
N ARG A 60 -5.47 -4.95 6.68
CA ARG A 60 -4.11 -4.42 6.52
C ARG A 60 -3.79 -4.20 5.06
N LEU A 61 -3.21 -3.04 4.76
CA LEU A 61 -2.73 -2.68 3.43
C LEU A 61 -1.29 -2.18 3.49
N SER A 62 -0.58 -2.28 2.37
CA SER A 62 0.74 -1.67 2.24
C SER A 62 0.55 -0.24 1.77
N GLN A 63 1.10 0.69 2.54
CA GLN A 63 1.04 2.13 2.28
C GLN A 63 2.41 2.60 1.84
N TYR A 64 2.47 3.15 0.63
CA TYR A 64 3.64 3.81 0.07
C TYR A 64 3.46 5.31 0.24
N LEU A 65 4.46 5.98 0.80
CA LEU A 65 4.35 7.38 1.18
C LEU A 65 5.60 8.18 0.85
N ILE A 66 5.39 9.42 0.42
CA ILE A 66 6.42 10.45 0.24
C ILE A 66 6.15 11.61 1.19
N TRP A 67 7.22 12.22 1.68
CA TRP A 67 7.13 13.41 2.53
C TRP A 67 7.31 14.67 1.68
N THR A 68 6.57 15.72 2.01
CA THR A 68 6.66 17.02 1.38
C THR A 68 6.46 18.15 2.40
N ASP A 69 7.17 19.25 2.20
CA ASP A 69 7.06 20.48 2.98
C ASP A 69 5.95 21.41 2.46
N GLN A 70 5.39 21.13 1.29
CA GLN A 70 4.41 21.97 0.60
C GLN A 70 2.99 21.94 1.21
N LYS A 71 2.82 21.30 2.38
CA LYS A 71 1.55 21.18 3.12
C LYS A 71 0.37 20.78 2.21
N PRO A 72 0.43 19.58 1.61
CA PRO A 72 -0.66 19.07 0.79
C PRO A 72 -1.96 19.06 1.59
N ARG A 73 -3.07 19.35 0.91
CA ARG A 73 -4.40 19.28 1.50
C ARG A 73 -4.62 17.90 2.13
N SER A 74 -5.14 17.89 3.36
CA SER A 74 -5.47 16.65 4.06
C SER A 74 -6.63 15.97 3.33
N ALA A 75 -6.42 14.72 2.92
CA ALA A 75 -7.44 13.95 2.21
C ALA A 75 -7.27 12.45 2.39
N SER A 76 -8.37 11.71 2.32
CA SER A 76 -8.37 10.24 2.31
C SER A 76 -9.52 9.76 1.45
N LEU A 77 -9.19 9.01 0.39
CA LEU A 77 -10.12 8.46 -0.58
C LEU A 77 -9.82 6.98 -0.78
N TRP A 78 -10.88 6.19 -0.85
CA TRP A 78 -10.81 4.73 -0.94
C TRP A 78 -11.66 4.23 -2.09
N ARG A 79 -11.13 3.23 -2.79
CA ARG A 79 -11.85 2.58 -3.88
C ARG A 79 -12.83 1.57 -3.29
N VAL A 80 -14.11 1.90 -3.26
CA VAL A 80 -15.18 1.05 -2.70
C VAL A 80 -15.89 0.31 -3.83
N PRO A 81 -15.94 -1.03 -3.80
CA PRO A 81 -16.67 -1.80 -4.82
C PRO A 81 -18.18 -1.58 -4.66
N GLY A 82 -18.84 -1.13 -5.73
CA GLY A 82 -20.29 -0.92 -5.77
C GLY A 82 -20.79 -0.39 -7.11
N PRO A 83 -22.12 -0.36 -7.33
CA PRO A 83 -22.70 0.30 -8.50
C PRO A 83 -22.60 1.83 -8.33
N GLY A 84 -21.71 2.50 -9.08
CA GLY A 84 -21.53 3.95 -9.04
C GLY A 84 -20.07 4.41 -9.19
N GLU A 85 -19.77 5.60 -8.66
CA GLU A 85 -18.40 6.13 -8.58
C GLU A 85 -17.51 5.21 -7.72
N PRO A 86 -16.34 4.78 -8.21
CA PRO A 86 -15.54 3.77 -7.55
C PRO A 86 -14.82 4.31 -6.31
N TRP A 87 -14.84 5.62 -6.06
CA TRP A 87 -14.09 6.28 -4.99
C TRP A 87 -15.02 6.92 -3.96
N ALA A 88 -14.66 6.80 -2.68
CA ALA A 88 -15.40 7.38 -1.57
C ALA A 88 -14.46 7.88 -0.47
N SER A 89 -14.87 8.96 0.20
CA SER A 89 -14.17 9.49 1.37
C SER A 89 -14.74 8.88 2.65
N PRO A 90 -13.92 8.56 3.67
CA PRO A 90 -14.43 8.33 5.01
C PRO A 90 -15.19 9.57 5.51
N PRO A 91 -16.23 9.43 6.35
CA PRO A 91 -17.04 10.56 6.83
C PRO A 91 -16.20 11.65 7.51
N ASP A 92 -15.19 11.25 8.28
CA ASP A 92 -14.34 12.15 9.06
C ASP A 92 -13.31 12.91 8.20
N SER A 93 -12.99 12.38 7.02
CA SER A 93 -11.97 12.91 6.09
C SER A 93 -12.45 14.15 5.32
N LYS A 94 -13.77 14.38 5.22
CA LYS A 94 -14.38 15.54 4.53
C LYS A 94 -13.79 15.83 3.14
N SER A 95 -13.38 14.78 2.41
CA SER A 95 -12.68 14.90 1.12
C SER A 95 -13.60 14.66 -0.09
N TRP A 96 -14.92 14.77 0.10
CA TRP A 96 -15.92 14.49 -0.93
C TRP A 96 -15.83 15.43 -2.13
N ASP A 97 -15.33 16.64 -1.94
CA ASP A 97 -15.17 17.61 -3.03
C ASP A 97 -14.05 17.22 -4.01
N LEU A 98 -13.07 16.42 -3.57
CA LEU A 98 -12.03 15.85 -4.44
C LEU A 98 -12.58 14.74 -5.36
N LEU A 99 -13.80 14.25 -5.13
CA LEU A 99 -14.48 13.33 -6.05
C LEU A 99 -15.10 14.07 -7.25
N SER A 100 -14.83 15.36 -7.41
CA SER A 100 -15.32 16.17 -8.51
C SER A 100 -14.17 16.94 -9.19
N GLY A 101 -14.36 17.28 -10.47
CA GLY A 101 -13.39 18.07 -11.24
C GLY A 101 -12.15 17.29 -11.68
N ASP A 102 -11.03 18.01 -11.86
CA ASP A 102 -9.81 17.47 -12.46
C ASP A 102 -9.16 16.35 -11.64
N PHE A 103 -9.38 16.33 -10.32
CA PHE A 103 -8.85 15.28 -9.46
C PHE A 103 -9.51 13.92 -9.73
N LEU A 104 -10.78 13.91 -10.14
CA LEU A 104 -11.49 12.68 -10.53
C LEU A 104 -10.83 12.03 -11.77
N VAL A 105 -10.30 12.84 -12.69
CA VAL A 105 -9.58 12.33 -13.88
C VAL A 105 -8.32 11.56 -13.46
N ILE A 106 -7.62 12.00 -12.42
CA ILE A 106 -6.47 11.28 -11.87
C ILE A 106 -6.94 9.97 -11.25
N LEU A 107 -7.99 10.03 -10.43
CA LEU A 107 -8.57 8.89 -9.75
C LEU A 107 -9.00 7.77 -10.72
N ASP A 108 -9.56 8.15 -11.87
CA ASP A 108 -10.00 7.23 -12.92
C ASP A 108 -8.81 6.61 -13.69
N ASN A 109 -7.70 7.34 -13.80
CA ASN A 109 -6.47 6.84 -14.43
C ASN A 109 -5.62 5.96 -13.50
N LEU A 110 -5.92 5.90 -12.20
CA LEU A 110 -5.20 5.03 -11.27
C LEU A 110 -5.52 3.55 -11.53
N PRO A 111 -4.51 2.67 -11.52
CA PRO A 111 -4.72 1.24 -11.64
C PRO A 111 -5.67 0.70 -10.56
N SER A 112 -6.43 -0.35 -10.88
CA SER A 112 -7.37 -1.01 -9.95
C SER A 112 -6.71 -1.60 -8.70
N ASP A 113 -5.40 -1.86 -8.75
CA ASP A 113 -4.64 -2.35 -7.61
C ASP A 113 -4.46 -1.29 -6.51
N ILE A 114 -4.65 0.01 -6.84
CA ILE A 114 -4.61 1.10 -5.87
C ILE A 114 -5.99 1.20 -5.22
N ILE A 115 -6.01 0.88 -3.94
CA ILE A 115 -7.22 0.73 -3.13
C ILE A 115 -7.50 2.01 -2.32
N GLY A 116 -6.47 2.78 -2.00
CA GLY A 116 -6.65 4.05 -1.30
C GLY A 116 -5.60 5.06 -1.69
N ILE A 117 -5.94 6.33 -1.60
CA ILE A 117 -5.00 7.44 -1.72
C ILE A 117 -5.30 8.49 -0.67
N GLY A 118 -4.30 9.29 -0.33
CA GLY A 118 -4.55 10.42 0.54
C GLY A 118 -3.31 11.22 0.88
N SER A 119 -3.52 12.15 1.78
CA SER A 119 -2.51 13.02 2.32
C SER A 119 -2.83 13.33 3.77
N GLU A 120 -1.84 13.19 4.64
CA GLU A 120 -1.95 13.52 6.06
C GLU A 120 -0.59 13.94 6.61
N ASN A 121 -0.56 14.98 7.45
CA ASN A 121 0.65 15.42 8.17
C ASN A 121 1.89 15.67 7.28
N GLY A 122 1.68 16.19 6.06
CA GLY A 122 2.76 16.43 5.09
C GLY A 122 3.24 15.19 4.34
N TYR A 123 2.55 14.06 4.48
CA TYR A 123 2.79 12.87 3.69
C TYR A 123 1.68 12.69 2.67
N VAL A 124 2.06 12.39 1.42
CA VAL A 124 1.15 11.89 0.41
C VAL A 124 1.34 10.38 0.31
N TRP A 125 0.25 9.63 0.22
CA TRP A 125 0.28 8.18 0.28
C TRP A 125 -0.68 7.52 -0.70
N VAL A 126 -0.30 6.31 -1.10
CA VAL A 126 -1.16 5.35 -1.80
C VAL A 126 -1.16 4.03 -1.06
N ALA A 127 -2.32 3.38 -0.99
CA ALA A 127 -2.54 2.10 -0.35
C ALA A 127 -2.88 1.05 -1.41
N LEU A 128 -2.15 -0.06 -1.37
CA LEU A 128 -2.32 -1.19 -2.28
C LEU A 128 -2.01 -2.51 -1.58
N ASN A 129 -2.44 -3.61 -2.20
CA ASN A 129 -2.12 -4.94 -1.72
C ASN A 129 -0.81 -5.44 -2.35
N ASP A 130 0.31 -5.29 -1.63
CA ASP A 130 1.65 -5.74 -2.06
C ASP A 130 1.69 -7.20 -2.54
N ALA A 131 0.80 -8.04 -2.00
CA ALA A 131 0.73 -9.46 -2.34
C ALA A 131 0.18 -9.72 -3.74
N ARG A 132 -0.76 -8.88 -4.17
CA ARG A 132 -1.55 -9.09 -5.39
C ARG A 132 -1.17 -8.13 -6.50
N SER A 133 -0.65 -6.96 -6.15
CA SER A 133 -0.35 -5.93 -7.12
C SER A 133 0.88 -6.26 -7.95
N ASN A 134 0.82 -5.90 -9.24
CA ASN A 134 1.96 -5.96 -10.15
C ASN A 134 2.51 -4.58 -10.51
N ILE A 135 2.10 -3.53 -9.79
CA ILE A 135 2.61 -2.18 -10.02
C ILE A 135 4.08 -2.10 -9.57
N GLU A 136 4.93 -1.60 -10.46
CA GLU A 136 6.33 -1.36 -10.15
C GLU A 136 6.51 -0.15 -9.20
N PRO A 137 7.50 -0.16 -8.29
CA PRO A 137 7.79 0.97 -7.40
C PRO A 137 7.97 2.31 -8.13
N ARG A 138 8.52 2.31 -9.34
CA ARG A 138 8.66 3.53 -10.17
C ARG A 138 7.33 4.13 -10.59
N ALA A 139 6.36 3.28 -10.94
CA ALA A 139 5.01 3.72 -11.27
C ALA A 139 4.29 4.27 -10.03
N ILE A 140 4.46 3.60 -8.88
CA ILE A 140 3.96 4.09 -7.58
C ILE A 140 4.48 5.49 -7.29
N LYS A 141 5.78 5.74 -7.47
CA LYS A 141 6.37 7.06 -7.29
C LYS A 141 5.74 8.09 -8.22
N ARG A 142 5.55 7.76 -9.50
CA ARG A 142 4.92 8.67 -10.47
C ARG A 142 3.53 9.09 -10.02
N PHE A 143 2.72 8.15 -9.55
CA PHE A 143 1.38 8.45 -9.03
C PHE A 143 1.43 9.31 -7.77
N LEU A 144 2.37 9.04 -6.85
CA LEU A 144 2.55 9.86 -5.66
C LEU A 144 2.96 11.30 -5.99
N ASP A 145 3.87 11.49 -6.94
CA ASP A 145 4.29 12.81 -7.40
C ASP A 145 3.11 13.57 -8.05
N GLU A 146 2.32 12.89 -8.88
CA GLU A 146 1.14 13.47 -9.55
C GLU A 146 0.05 13.89 -8.54
N ILE A 147 -0.30 13.00 -7.61
CA ILE A 147 -1.25 13.29 -6.53
C ILE A 147 -0.75 14.45 -5.67
N MET A 148 0.55 14.49 -5.35
CA MET A 148 1.15 15.58 -4.57
C MET A 148 1.00 16.93 -5.25
N VAL A 149 1.28 17.02 -6.56
CA VAL A 149 1.12 18.27 -7.32
C VAL A 149 -0.32 18.77 -7.24
N PHE A 150 -1.30 17.89 -7.40
CA PHE A 150 -2.70 18.29 -7.31
C PHE A 150 -3.13 18.70 -5.90
N LEU A 151 -2.70 17.97 -4.87
CA LEU A 151 -3.06 18.29 -3.48
C LEU A 151 -2.36 19.54 -2.94
N THR A 152 -1.36 20.06 -3.65
CA THR A 152 -0.65 21.31 -3.31
C THR A 152 -1.11 22.50 -4.15
N GLN A 153 -1.71 22.27 -5.32
CA GLN A 153 -2.38 23.31 -6.11
C GLN A 153 -3.65 23.75 -5.36
N ARG A 154 -3.71 25.05 -5.04
CA ARG A 154 -4.84 25.71 -4.39
C ARG A 154 -5.87 26.19 -5.40
#